data_AF-J8AQK8-F1
#
_entry.id   AF-J8AQK8-F1
#
_cell.length_a   1.000
_cell.length_b   1.000
_cell.length_c   1.000
_cell.angle_alpha   90.00
_cell.angle_beta   90.00
_cell.angle_gamma   90.00
#
_symmetry.space_group_name_H-M   'P 1'
#
loop_
_entity.id
_entity.type
_entity.pdbx_description
1 polymer ?
#
loop_
_entity_poly.entity_id
_entity_poly.type
_entity_poly.pdbx_seq_one_letter_code
_entity_poly.pdbx_strand_id
1 'polypeptide(L)'
;MKYKKIVYILLISLFIVGCQSETSKANSVEEYIPPHLMNAEVTADIMTLEMDPDALKKVGNIGQRMREHLVNNMEWYLKYVEEHAEKKSFPYHPNFGVTKEEYEFVLNAIDQSKLVNTKDGKLKFKKKSDHEVEIFSSESIKLLKYIVIDTEKNTVKTSLGECEYFGEILASPEQKLTGPWHGKQWMLKKDDLIYMFSLGKMETGNKSIIDISVKGEYKGEIINKEEALEFSSVS
;
A
#
# COMPACT_ATOMS: atom_id res chain seq x y z
N MET A 1 -14.56 -11.03 23.61
CA MET A 1 -13.12 -11.33 23.48
C MET A 1 -12.43 -10.20 22.74
N LYS A 2 -11.40 -9.58 23.33
CA LYS A 2 -10.62 -8.53 22.67
C LYS A 2 -9.63 -9.20 21.73
N TYR A 3 -9.89 -9.18 20.42
CA TYR A 3 -8.93 -9.67 19.43
C TYR A 3 -7.67 -8.79 19.50
N LYS A 4 -6.53 -9.40 19.87
CA LYS A 4 -5.22 -8.76 19.72
C LYS A 4 -5.03 -8.47 18.23
N LYS A 5 -4.73 -7.23 17.87
CA LYS A 5 -4.44 -6.82 16.49
C LYS A 5 -3.15 -7.53 16.05
N ILE A 6 -3.29 -8.59 15.25
CA ILE A 6 -2.16 -9.24 14.59
C ILE A 6 -1.79 -8.36 13.41
N VAL A 7 -0.58 -7.82 13.42
CA VAL A 7 -0.01 -7.08 12.31
C VAL A 7 0.47 -8.10 11.28
N TYR A 8 -0.24 -8.18 10.16
CA TYR A 8 0.11 -9.07 9.05
C TYR A 8 1.34 -8.52 8.33
N ILE A 9 2.30 -9.39 8.04
CA ILE A 9 3.15 -9.14 6.88
C ILE A 9 2.31 -9.58 5.69
N LEU A 10 1.96 -8.63 4.84
CA LEU A 10 1.67 -8.95 3.46
C LEU A 10 3.03 -9.00 2.75
N LEU A 11 3.42 -10.20 2.30
CA LEU A 11 4.53 -10.39 1.35
C LEU A 11 4.15 -9.92 -0.05
N ILE A 12 2.89 -9.55 -0.23
CA ILE A 12 2.42 -8.92 -1.44
C ILE A 12 2.84 -7.48 -1.33
N SER A 13 3.96 -7.17 -1.93
CA SER A 13 3.99 -5.94 -2.69
C SER A 13 2.73 -5.92 -3.57
N LEU A 14 1.78 -5.03 -3.28
CA LEU A 14 0.77 -4.63 -4.27
C LEU A 14 1.46 -3.80 -5.38
N PHE A 15 2.74 -4.04 -5.67
CA PHE A 15 3.46 -3.33 -6.71
C PHE A 15 3.08 -3.92 -8.04
N ILE A 16 2.19 -3.14 -8.61
CA ILE A 16 1.73 -3.21 -9.97
C ILE A 16 2.92 -2.84 -10.85
N VAL A 17 3.08 -3.59 -11.93
CA VAL A 17 4.11 -3.33 -12.94
C VAL A 17 3.97 -1.89 -13.40
N GLY A 18 4.88 -1.03 -12.94
CA GLY A 18 5.03 0.31 -13.47
C GLY A 18 5.63 0.18 -14.85
N CYS A 19 4.79 0.26 -15.88
CA CYS A 19 5.33 0.50 -17.21
C CYS A 19 5.84 1.95 -17.17
N GLN A 20 7.15 2.15 -17.21
CA GLN A 20 7.75 3.48 -17.41
C GLN A 20 7.41 3.93 -18.84
N SER A 21 6.16 4.35 -19.06
CA SER A 21 5.77 5.05 -20.28
C SER A 21 6.22 6.50 -20.14
N GLU A 22 7.04 6.97 -21.07
CA GLU A 22 7.43 8.38 -21.15
C GLU A 22 6.20 9.29 -21.17
N THR A 23 6.10 10.14 -20.14
CA THR A 23 5.34 11.40 -20.11
C THR A 23 3.90 11.37 -20.63
N SER A 24 2.95 10.96 -19.79
CA SER A 24 1.58 11.47 -19.86
C SER A 24 1.47 12.70 -18.96
N LYS A 25 1.65 13.88 -19.56
CA LYS A 25 1.32 15.17 -18.93
C LYS A 25 -0.19 15.28 -18.71
N ALA A 26 -0.62 14.90 -17.51
CA ALA A 26 -1.55 15.67 -16.71
C ALA A 26 -1.24 15.36 -15.25
N ASN A 27 -0.56 16.29 -14.57
CA ASN A 27 -0.20 16.17 -13.15
C ASN A 27 -1.43 16.29 -12.23
N SER A 28 -2.63 15.99 -12.72
CA SER A 28 -3.87 16.16 -11.98
C SER A 28 -4.11 14.96 -11.08
N VAL A 29 -4.26 15.20 -9.77
CA VAL A 29 -4.83 14.22 -8.84
C VAL A 29 -6.36 14.21 -8.90
N GLU A 30 -6.95 15.17 -9.61
CA GLU A 30 -8.40 15.35 -9.78
C GLU A 30 -9.09 14.14 -10.41
N GLU A 31 -8.37 13.32 -11.17
CA GLU A 31 -8.86 12.06 -11.69
C GLU A 31 -9.19 11.05 -10.57
N TYR A 32 -8.40 11.07 -9.50
CA TYR A 32 -8.49 10.13 -8.37
C TYR A 32 -9.13 10.76 -7.13
N ILE A 33 -9.07 12.09 -6.99
CA ILE A 33 -9.74 12.87 -5.94
C ILE A 33 -10.58 13.93 -6.64
N PRO A 34 -11.82 13.60 -7.03
CA PRO A 34 -12.67 14.52 -7.77
C PRO A 34 -12.88 15.86 -7.04
N PRO A 35 -13.01 16.98 -7.78
CA PRO A 35 -13.13 18.31 -7.18
C PRO A 35 -14.27 18.47 -6.17
N HIS A 36 -15.37 17.72 -6.32
CA HIS A 36 -16.50 17.78 -5.39
C HIS A 36 -16.19 17.18 -4.00
N LEU A 37 -15.13 16.38 -3.88
CA LEU A 37 -14.64 15.87 -2.59
C LEU A 37 -13.76 16.88 -1.86
N MET A 38 -13.35 17.98 -2.51
CA MET A 38 -12.53 19.00 -1.87
C MET A 38 -13.31 19.68 -0.74
N ASN A 39 -12.70 19.68 0.44
CA ASN A 39 -13.28 20.14 1.72
C ASN A 39 -14.40 19.24 2.28
N ALA A 40 -14.74 18.13 1.61
CA ALA A 40 -15.64 17.12 2.14
C ALA A 40 -14.90 16.14 3.04
N GLU A 41 -15.64 15.54 3.98
CA GLU A 41 -15.23 14.33 4.67
C GLU A 41 -15.91 13.14 3.99
N VAL A 42 -15.14 12.13 3.60
CA VAL A 42 -15.63 10.91 2.97
C VAL A 42 -15.40 9.72 3.86
N THR A 43 -16.33 8.76 3.82
CA THR A 43 -16.08 7.43 4.38
C THR A 43 -15.13 6.68 3.46
N ALA A 44 -14.11 6.05 4.04
CA ALA A 44 -13.22 5.14 3.35
C ALA A 44 -13.36 3.74 3.95
N ASP A 45 -13.55 2.74 3.10
CA ASP A 45 -13.50 1.33 3.44
C ASP A 45 -12.03 0.98 3.74
N ILE A 46 -11.73 0.51 4.96
CA ILE A 46 -10.41 -0.04 5.31
C ILE A 46 -10.42 -1.51 4.90
N MET A 47 -9.74 -1.79 3.80
CA MET A 47 -9.74 -3.11 3.17
C MET A 47 -8.79 -4.05 3.89
N THR A 48 -9.27 -5.25 4.20
CA THR A 48 -8.47 -6.28 4.84
C THR A 48 -8.67 -7.62 4.17
N LEU A 49 -7.63 -8.45 4.21
CA LEU A 49 -7.67 -9.79 3.67
C LEU A 49 -8.66 -10.67 4.47
N GLU A 50 -9.69 -11.17 3.79
CA GLU A 50 -10.54 -12.23 4.31
C GLU A 50 -9.94 -13.58 3.92
N MET A 51 -9.66 -14.40 4.93
CA MET A 51 -9.04 -15.71 4.79
C MET A 51 -9.67 -16.68 5.79
N ASP A 52 -9.67 -17.97 5.44
CA ASP A 52 -10.00 -19.05 6.37
C ASP A 52 -9.20 -18.93 7.69
N PRO A 53 -9.81 -19.12 8.88
CA PRO A 53 -9.13 -18.92 10.16
C PRO A 53 -7.86 -19.75 10.38
N ASP A 54 -7.82 -21.00 9.88
CA ASP A 54 -6.65 -21.86 10.04
C ASP A 54 -5.53 -21.44 9.10
N ALA A 55 -5.88 -21.09 7.86
CA ALA A 55 -4.93 -20.49 6.92
C ALA A 55 -4.38 -19.16 7.47
N LEU A 56 -5.24 -18.31 8.04
CA LEU A 56 -4.87 -17.02 8.63
C LEU A 56 -3.86 -17.18 9.77
N LYS A 57 -4.11 -18.15 10.66
CA LYS A 57 -3.20 -18.48 11.75
C LYS A 57 -1.85 -18.96 11.22
N LYS A 58 -1.85 -19.82 10.20
CA LYS A 58 -0.62 -20.36 9.61
C LYS A 58 0.19 -19.28 8.88
N VAL A 59 -0.46 -18.43 8.08
CA VAL A 59 0.18 -17.26 7.43
C VAL A 59 0.76 -16.33 8.49
N GLY A 60 0.04 -16.06 9.58
CA GLY A 60 0.53 -15.24 10.69
C GLY A 60 1.81 -15.79 11.33
N ASN A 61 1.88 -17.10 11.58
CA ASN A 61 3.05 -17.76 12.14
C ASN A 61 4.26 -17.77 11.19
N ILE A 62 4.03 -17.98 9.89
CA ILE A 62 5.08 -17.90 8.87
C ILE A 62 5.62 -16.48 8.79
N GLY A 63 4.74 -15.49 8.70
CA GLY A 63 5.12 -14.08 8.68
C GLY A 63 5.92 -13.67 9.92
N GLN A 64 5.51 -14.11 11.12
CA GLN A 64 6.27 -13.80 12.33
C GLN A 64 7.72 -14.29 12.26
N ARG A 65 7.94 -15.55 11.86
CA ARG A 65 9.30 -16.10 11.70
C ARG A 65 10.10 -15.36 10.65
N MET A 66 9.47 -14.95 9.55
CA MET A 66 10.12 -14.08 8.56
C MET A 66 10.60 -12.77 9.19
N ARG A 67 9.77 -12.05 9.96
CA ARG A 67 10.22 -10.79 10.62
C ARG A 67 11.42 -11.04 11.50
N GLU A 68 11.33 -12.05 12.35
CA GLU A 68 12.39 -12.40 13.30
C GLU A 68 13.71 -12.69 12.57
N HIS A 69 13.64 -13.33 11.40
CA HIS A 69 14.81 -13.58 10.58
C HIS A 69 15.34 -12.34 9.84
N LEU A 70 14.44 -11.48 9.36
CA LEU A 70 14.79 -10.24 8.65
C LEU A 70 15.48 -9.21 9.55
N VAL A 71 15.36 -9.30 10.88
CA VAL A 71 16.11 -8.44 11.83
C VAL A 71 17.59 -8.40 11.53
N ASN A 72 18.18 -9.56 11.22
CA ASN A 72 19.62 -9.65 10.97
C ASN A 72 19.97 -9.51 9.49
N ASN A 73 18.99 -9.24 8.62
CA ASN A 73 19.14 -9.22 7.16
C ASN A 73 18.43 -8.02 6.52
N MET A 74 18.28 -6.90 7.25
CA MET A 74 17.48 -5.76 6.81
C MET A 74 18.03 -5.11 5.54
N GLU A 75 19.33 -4.83 5.50
CA GLU A 75 19.99 -4.23 4.32
C GLU A 75 19.76 -5.08 3.06
N TRP A 76 19.91 -6.41 3.17
CA TRP A 76 19.60 -7.34 2.09
C TRP A 76 18.12 -7.25 1.68
N TYR A 77 17.20 -7.21 2.65
CA TYR A 77 15.77 -7.18 2.38
C TYR A 77 15.33 -5.92 1.65
N LEU A 78 15.86 -4.76 2.02
CA LEU A 78 15.54 -3.49 1.36
C LEU A 78 16.03 -3.47 -0.08
N LYS A 79 17.27 -3.92 -0.31
CA LYS A 79 17.82 -4.10 -1.66
C LYS A 79 16.98 -5.08 -2.48
N TYR A 80 16.55 -6.16 -1.85
CA TYR A 80 15.71 -7.16 -2.49
C TYR A 80 14.34 -6.59 -2.89
N VAL A 81 13.68 -5.83 -2.00
CA VAL A 81 12.41 -5.16 -2.26
C VAL A 81 12.56 -4.15 -3.41
N GLU A 82 13.63 -3.37 -3.44
CA GLU A 82 13.91 -2.40 -4.49
C GLU A 82 14.13 -3.07 -5.85
N GLU A 83 15.00 -4.08 -5.93
CA GLU A 83 15.29 -4.84 -7.17
C GLU A 83 14.05 -5.57 -7.73
N HIS A 84 13.07 -5.84 -6.88
CA HIS A 84 11.87 -6.59 -7.23
C HIS A 84 10.60 -5.73 -7.16
N ALA A 85 10.74 -4.41 -6.99
CA ALA A 85 9.62 -3.49 -6.80
C ALA A 85 8.66 -3.52 -7.99
N GLU A 86 9.11 -3.83 -9.20
CA GLU A 86 8.24 -3.88 -10.39
C GLU A 86 7.52 -5.23 -10.57
N LYS A 87 7.80 -6.24 -9.72
CA LYS A 87 7.23 -7.58 -9.88
C LYS A 87 5.90 -7.72 -9.13
N LYS A 88 4.93 -8.36 -9.76
CA LYS A 88 3.61 -8.70 -9.17
C LYS A 88 3.71 -9.48 -7.86
N SER A 89 4.77 -10.29 -7.71
CA SER A 89 5.11 -10.94 -6.46
C SER A 89 6.62 -11.05 -6.35
N PHE A 90 7.09 -10.98 -5.10
CA PHE A 90 8.49 -11.22 -4.82
C PHE A 90 8.82 -12.70 -5.09
N PRO A 91 9.96 -13.01 -5.71
CA PRO A 91 10.45 -14.39 -5.78
C PRO A 91 10.75 -14.92 -4.37
N TYR A 92 10.84 -16.24 -4.21
CA TYR A 92 11.34 -16.83 -2.97
C TYR A 92 12.84 -16.59 -2.83
N HIS A 93 13.30 -16.33 -1.60
CA HIS A 93 14.71 -16.33 -1.25
C HIS A 93 14.96 -16.94 0.15
N PRO A 94 16.03 -17.72 0.36
CA PRO A 94 16.34 -18.34 1.66
C PRO A 94 16.48 -17.34 2.83
N ASN A 95 16.91 -16.10 2.56
CA ASN A 95 17.03 -15.04 3.57
C ASN A 95 15.67 -14.55 4.12
N PHE A 96 14.54 -15.08 3.63
CA PHE A 96 13.27 -14.91 4.34
C PHE A 96 13.18 -15.76 5.62
N GLY A 97 14.10 -16.71 5.83
CA GLY A 97 14.12 -17.53 7.06
C GLY A 97 12.99 -18.55 7.16
N VAL A 98 12.38 -18.89 6.03
CA VAL A 98 11.31 -19.89 5.91
C VAL A 98 11.61 -20.82 4.75
N THR A 99 10.91 -21.95 4.67
CA THR A 99 11.08 -22.84 3.53
C THR A 99 10.36 -22.33 2.28
N LYS A 100 10.71 -22.85 1.11
CA LYS A 100 10.04 -22.53 -0.16
C LYS A 100 8.57 -22.95 -0.12
N GLU A 101 8.26 -24.08 0.52
CA GLU A 101 6.90 -24.59 0.68
C GLU A 101 6.06 -23.68 1.59
N GLU A 102 6.66 -23.14 2.66
CA GLU A 102 6.00 -22.17 3.52
C GLU A 102 5.74 -20.85 2.80
N TYR A 103 6.71 -20.40 2.00
CA TYR A 103 6.56 -19.21 1.15
C TYR A 103 5.43 -19.38 0.11
N GLU A 104 5.44 -20.50 -0.63
CA GLU A 104 4.41 -20.84 -1.61
C GLU A 104 3.04 -21.00 -0.95
N PHE A 105 2.98 -21.56 0.25
CA PHE A 105 1.75 -21.62 1.03
C PHE A 105 1.18 -20.22 1.28
N VAL A 106 2.01 -19.25 1.69
CA VAL A 106 1.55 -17.87 1.91
C VAL A 106 1.04 -17.25 0.61
N LEU A 107 1.79 -17.37 -0.48
CA LEU A 107 1.35 -16.84 -1.79
C LEU A 107 0.01 -17.43 -2.22
N ASN A 108 -0.16 -18.75 -2.11
CA ASN A 108 -1.40 -19.44 -2.47
C ASN A 108 -2.57 -19.05 -1.56
N ALA A 109 -2.34 -18.96 -0.25
CA ALA A 109 -3.37 -18.55 0.70
C ALA A 109 -3.89 -17.14 0.38
N ILE A 110 -2.98 -16.23 0.01
CA ILE A 110 -3.37 -14.86 -0.35
C ILE A 110 -4.05 -14.82 -1.73
N ASP A 111 -3.59 -15.60 -2.71
CA ASP A 111 -4.22 -15.71 -4.03
C ASP A 111 -5.67 -16.27 -3.96
N GLN A 112 -5.97 -17.07 -2.94
CA GLN A 112 -7.32 -17.60 -2.65
C GLN A 112 -8.15 -16.68 -1.75
N SER A 113 -7.57 -15.59 -1.24
CA SER A 113 -8.23 -14.63 -0.39
C SER A 113 -8.83 -13.49 -1.22
N LYS A 114 -9.66 -12.67 -0.58
CA LYS A 114 -10.20 -11.44 -1.16
C LYS A 114 -10.08 -10.29 -0.18
N LEU A 115 -10.03 -9.06 -0.69
CA LEU A 115 -10.16 -7.88 0.16
C LEU A 115 -11.63 -7.64 0.48
N VAL A 116 -11.93 -7.41 1.76
CA VAL A 116 -13.25 -7.02 2.24
C VAL A 116 -13.14 -5.81 3.16
N ASN A 117 -14.14 -4.95 3.15
CA ASN A 117 -14.27 -3.91 4.17
C ASN A 117 -14.51 -4.60 5.53
N THR A 118 -13.61 -4.40 6.49
CA THR A 118 -13.85 -4.79 7.89
C THR A 118 -13.99 -3.62 8.85
N LYS A 119 -13.66 -2.40 8.42
CA LYS A 119 -13.79 -1.18 9.21
C LYS A 119 -13.92 0.04 8.30
N ASP A 120 -14.57 1.05 8.84
CA ASP A 120 -14.64 2.35 8.20
C ASP A 120 -13.60 3.33 8.78
N GLY A 121 -13.04 4.13 7.89
CA GLY A 121 -12.27 5.32 8.18
C GLY A 121 -12.93 6.57 7.61
N LYS A 122 -12.35 7.72 7.94
CA LYS A 122 -12.72 9.01 7.34
C LYS A 122 -11.50 9.59 6.68
N LEU A 123 -11.67 10.09 5.46
CA LEU A 123 -10.69 10.92 4.76
C LEU A 123 -11.26 12.32 4.59
N LYS A 124 -10.40 13.32 4.72
CA LYS A 124 -10.74 14.70 4.41
C LYS A 124 -9.71 15.27 3.45
N PHE A 125 -10.19 15.76 2.33
CA PHE A 125 -9.36 16.40 1.31
C PHE A 125 -9.46 17.90 1.46
N LYS A 126 -8.34 18.62 1.34
CA LYS A 126 -8.34 20.09 1.29
C LYS A 126 -7.44 20.58 0.17
N LYS A 127 -7.93 21.56 -0.59
CA LYS A 127 -7.08 22.30 -1.52
C LYS A 127 -6.30 23.36 -0.73
N LYS A 128 -4.98 23.24 -0.68
CA LYS A 128 -4.08 24.20 -0.01
C LYS A 128 -3.64 25.31 -0.96
N SER A 129 -3.41 24.97 -2.22
CA SER A 129 -3.14 25.90 -3.33
C SER A 129 -3.61 25.28 -4.64
N ASP A 130 -3.37 25.94 -5.78
CA ASP A 130 -3.69 25.36 -7.10
C ASP A 130 -2.92 24.08 -7.42
N HIS A 131 -1.81 23.83 -6.72
CA HIS A 131 -0.95 22.67 -6.95
C HIS A 131 -0.77 21.78 -5.71
N GLU A 132 -1.40 22.10 -4.58
CA GLU A 132 -1.27 21.32 -3.35
C GLU A 132 -2.62 20.82 -2.84
N VAL A 133 -2.72 19.50 -2.66
CA VAL A 133 -3.87 18.84 -2.02
C VAL A 133 -3.40 18.17 -0.73
N GLU A 134 -4.06 18.48 0.37
CA GLU A 134 -3.86 17.84 1.66
C GLU A 134 -4.87 16.70 1.86
N ILE A 135 -4.40 15.58 2.41
CA ILE A 135 -5.24 14.46 2.81
C ILE A 135 -5.05 14.20 4.29
N PHE A 136 -6.14 14.27 5.05
CA PHE A 136 -6.20 13.94 6.46
C PHE A 136 -7.01 12.66 6.64
N SER A 137 -6.66 11.84 7.62
CA SER A 137 -7.40 10.62 7.93
C SER A 137 -7.82 10.53 9.40
N SER A 138 -8.83 9.72 9.68
CA SER A 138 -9.27 9.40 11.04
C SER A 138 -8.29 8.50 11.78
N GLU A 139 -8.48 8.38 13.10
CA GLU A 139 -7.66 7.51 13.94
C GLU A 139 -7.73 6.01 13.59
N SER A 140 -8.78 5.56 12.93
CA SER A 140 -8.91 4.18 12.47
C SER A 140 -7.90 3.81 11.37
N ILE A 141 -7.52 4.78 10.53
CA ILE A 141 -6.52 4.64 9.47
C ILE A 141 -5.13 4.86 10.09
N LYS A 142 -4.19 3.94 9.86
CA LYS A 142 -2.94 3.84 10.63
C LYS A 142 -1.70 4.32 9.89
N LEU A 143 -1.62 4.09 8.59
CA LEU A 143 -0.45 4.43 7.78
C LEU A 143 -0.60 5.77 7.07
N LEU A 144 -1.84 6.16 6.73
CA LEU A 144 -2.16 7.51 6.31
C LEU A 144 -2.59 8.31 7.54
N LYS A 145 -2.00 9.47 7.82
CA LYS A 145 -2.47 10.42 8.86
C LYS A 145 -2.64 11.81 8.30
N TYR A 146 -1.57 12.29 7.69
CA TYR A 146 -1.53 13.55 6.97
C TYR A 146 -0.50 13.43 5.87
N ILE A 147 -0.90 13.75 4.64
CA ILE A 147 0.01 13.89 3.50
C ILE A 147 -0.36 15.12 2.68
N VAL A 148 0.61 15.62 1.92
CA VAL A 148 0.44 16.70 0.96
C VAL A 148 0.93 16.24 -0.39
N ILE A 149 0.06 16.26 -1.40
CA ILE A 149 0.44 16.01 -2.79
C ILE A 149 0.71 17.35 -3.46
N ASP A 150 1.94 17.55 -3.95
CA ASP A 150 2.34 18.69 -4.77
C ASP A 150 2.33 18.27 -6.24
N THR A 151 1.32 18.70 -6.99
CA THR A 151 1.11 18.34 -8.40
C THR A 151 2.04 19.09 -9.36
N GLU A 152 2.59 20.22 -8.95
CA GLU A 152 3.58 20.94 -9.75
C GLU A 152 4.91 20.18 -9.74
N LYS A 153 5.35 19.75 -8.55
CA LYS A 153 6.59 18.98 -8.36
C LYS A 153 6.44 17.48 -8.56
N ASN A 154 5.20 16.98 -8.59
CA ASN A 154 4.87 15.57 -8.60
C ASN A 154 5.50 14.81 -7.41
N THR A 155 5.31 15.33 -6.19
CA THR A 155 5.84 14.75 -4.96
C THR A 155 4.75 14.56 -3.90
N VAL A 156 4.98 13.67 -2.95
CA VAL A 156 4.08 13.44 -1.81
C VAL A 156 4.82 13.61 -0.50
N LYS A 157 4.50 14.65 0.26
CA LYS A 157 5.04 14.88 1.60
C LYS A 157 4.26 14.09 2.63
N THR A 158 4.98 13.40 3.51
CA THR A 158 4.44 12.59 4.60
C THR A 158 5.15 12.92 5.91
N SER A 159 4.69 12.33 7.02
CA SER A 159 5.40 12.44 8.30
C SER A 159 6.80 11.78 8.32
N LEU A 160 7.11 10.93 7.33
CA LEU A 160 8.40 10.23 7.23
C LEU A 160 9.40 10.96 6.34
N GLY A 161 8.90 11.77 5.41
CA GLY A 161 9.70 12.51 4.42
C GLY A 161 8.91 12.81 3.15
N GLU A 162 9.60 13.33 2.15
CA GLU A 162 9.05 13.60 0.82
C GLU A 162 9.28 12.40 -0.10
N CYS A 163 8.20 11.89 -0.70
CA CYS A 163 8.23 10.80 -1.65
C CYS A 163 8.36 11.37 -3.06
N GLU A 164 9.26 10.79 -3.84
CA GLU A 164 9.44 11.11 -5.26
C GLU A 164 8.52 10.23 -6.11
N TYR A 165 8.14 10.73 -7.29
CA TYR A 165 7.33 9.95 -8.21
C TYR A 165 8.08 8.70 -8.68
N PHE A 166 7.42 7.55 -8.54
CA PHE A 166 7.99 6.26 -8.89
C PHE A 166 7.48 5.77 -10.25
N GLY A 167 6.17 5.95 -10.52
CA GLY A 167 5.59 5.55 -11.80
C GLY A 167 4.07 5.50 -11.81
N GLU A 168 3.53 5.16 -12.98
CA GLU A 168 2.12 4.81 -13.15
C GLU A 168 1.86 3.38 -12.68
N ILE A 169 0.61 3.14 -12.31
CA ILE A 169 0.07 1.86 -11.89
C ILE A 169 -0.95 1.44 -12.95
N LEU A 170 -0.78 0.24 -13.50
CA LEU A 170 -1.74 -0.44 -14.36
C LEU A 170 -2.02 -1.84 -13.81
N ALA A 171 -2.94 -1.91 -12.85
CA ALA A 171 -3.19 -3.15 -12.13
C ALA A 171 -3.95 -4.11 -13.04
N SER A 172 -3.35 -5.27 -13.29
CA SER A 172 -3.89 -6.18 -14.29
C SER A 172 -5.09 -6.97 -13.72
N PRO A 173 -6.02 -7.46 -14.57
CA PRO A 173 -7.13 -8.29 -14.10
C PRO A 173 -6.69 -9.56 -13.36
N GLU A 174 -5.46 -10.04 -13.59
CA GLU A 174 -4.87 -11.17 -12.86
C GLU A 174 -4.50 -10.83 -11.41
N GLN A 175 -4.49 -9.55 -11.01
CA GLN A 175 -4.34 -9.15 -9.60
C GLN A 175 -5.64 -9.38 -8.85
N LYS A 176 -5.78 -10.58 -8.28
CA LYS A 176 -7.02 -11.03 -7.63
C LYS A 176 -7.43 -10.20 -6.41
N LEU A 177 -6.48 -9.61 -5.68
CA LEU A 177 -6.78 -8.93 -4.41
C LEU A 177 -7.47 -7.59 -4.58
N THR A 178 -6.84 -6.67 -5.30
CA THR A 178 -7.39 -5.32 -5.55
C THR A 178 -8.24 -5.28 -6.81
N GLY A 179 -8.17 -6.30 -7.66
CA GLY A 179 -8.72 -6.22 -9.02
C GLY A 179 -7.99 -5.16 -9.86
N PRO A 180 -8.56 -4.84 -11.03
CA PRO A 180 -7.97 -3.87 -11.95
C PRO A 180 -8.25 -2.42 -11.51
N TRP A 181 -7.20 -1.62 -11.52
CA TRP A 181 -7.20 -0.20 -11.17
C TRP A 181 -5.98 0.48 -11.78
N HIS A 182 -6.07 1.78 -12.00
CA HIS A 182 -4.95 2.56 -12.52
C HIS A 182 -4.69 3.77 -11.64
N GLY A 183 -3.45 4.23 -11.58
CA GLY A 183 -3.08 5.31 -10.68
C GLY A 183 -1.61 5.66 -10.72
N LYS A 184 -1.14 6.33 -9.68
CA LYS A 184 0.24 6.80 -9.54
C LYS A 184 0.83 6.32 -8.24
N GLN A 185 2.15 6.13 -8.25
CA GLN A 185 2.94 5.74 -7.10
C GLN A 185 4.06 6.73 -6.81
N TRP A 186 4.29 6.97 -5.52
CA TRP A 186 5.43 7.71 -5.01
C TRP A 186 6.16 6.89 -3.96
N MET A 187 7.48 7.02 -3.94
CA MET A 187 8.36 6.28 -3.06
C MET A 187 9.29 7.21 -2.30
N LEU A 188 9.41 6.96 -0.99
CA LEU A 188 10.47 7.49 -0.14
C LEU A 188 11.38 6.34 0.26
N LYS A 189 12.67 6.48 -0.01
CA LYS A 189 13.73 5.64 0.54
C LYS A 189 14.55 6.49 1.48
N LYS A 190 14.58 6.14 2.77
CA LYS A 190 15.29 6.89 3.80
C LYS A 190 15.84 5.94 4.84
N ASP A 191 17.15 5.98 5.04
CA ASP A 191 17.86 5.06 5.92
C ASP A 191 17.45 3.61 5.60
N ASP A 192 17.07 2.83 6.62
CA ASP A 192 16.59 1.47 6.47
C ASP A 192 15.07 1.38 6.25
N LEU A 193 14.44 2.38 5.63
CA LEU A 193 12.98 2.45 5.44
C LEU A 193 12.60 2.76 4.00
N ILE A 194 11.64 1.99 3.48
CA ILE A 194 10.92 2.28 2.25
C ILE A 194 9.46 2.55 2.59
N TYR A 195 8.95 3.69 2.13
CA TYR A 195 7.55 4.07 2.20
C TYR A 195 7.04 4.26 0.77
N MET A 196 5.94 3.59 0.43
CA MET A 196 5.28 3.71 -0.86
C MET A 196 3.84 4.16 -0.64
N PHE A 197 3.45 5.21 -1.35
CA PHE A 197 2.10 5.72 -1.39
C PHE A 197 1.59 5.67 -2.82
N SER A 198 0.41 5.08 -2.97
CA SER A 198 -0.26 4.96 -4.25
C SER A 198 -1.65 5.56 -4.16
N LEU A 199 -2.07 6.23 -5.23
CA LEU A 199 -3.40 6.80 -5.38
C LEU A 199 -3.90 6.49 -6.79
N GLY A 200 -5.11 5.97 -6.88
CA GLY A 200 -5.69 5.61 -8.16
C GLY A 200 -7.20 5.48 -8.16
N LYS A 201 -7.70 4.94 -9.26
CA LYS A 201 -9.11 4.70 -9.52
C LYS A 201 -9.34 3.25 -9.94
N MET A 202 -10.32 2.63 -9.31
CA MET A 202 -10.78 1.29 -9.67
C MET A 202 -11.43 1.34 -11.05
N GLU A 203 -11.17 0.35 -11.92
CA GLU A 203 -11.84 0.29 -13.23
C GLU A 203 -13.35 0.05 -13.09
N THR A 204 -13.78 -0.51 -11.96
CA THR A 204 -15.18 -0.79 -11.65
C THR A 204 -15.61 -0.14 -10.34
N GLY A 205 -16.89 0.18 -10.22
CA GLY A 205 -17.50 0.59 -8.94
C GLY A 205 -17.36 2.07 -8.55
N ASN A 206 -16.86 2.95 -9.44
CA ASN A 206 -16.70 4.39 -9.18
C ASN A 206 -16.00 4.71 -7.85
N LYS A 207 -14.98 3.90 -7.52
CA LYS A 207 -14.18 4.03 -6.32
C LYS A 207 -12.76 4.48 -6.65
N SER A 208 -12.20 5.25 -5.76
CA SER A 208 -10.77 5.55 -5.71
C SER A 208 -10.11 4.63 -4.68
N ILE A 209 -8.83 4.36 -4.89
CA ILE A 209 -8.01 3.53 -4.01
C ILE A 209 -6.79 4.32 -3.55
N ILE A 210 -6.48 4.21 -2.25
CA ILE A 210 -5.19 4.57 -1.68
C ILE A 210 -4.56 3.27 -1.17
N ASP A 211 -3.33 3.00 -1.63
CA ASP A 211 -2.54 1.87 -1.15
C ASP A 211 -1.22 2.36 -0.56
N ILE A 212 -0.90 1.91 0.65
CA ILE A 212 0.26 2.36 1.40
C ILE A 212 1.05 1.16 1.90
N SER A 213 2.35 1.15 1.63
CA SER A 213 3.27 0.12 2.11
C SER A 213 4.43 0.77 2.85
N VAL A 214 4.76 0.26 4.03
CA VAL A 214 5.91 0.69 4.82
C VAL A 214 6.72 -0.53 5.21
N LYS A 215 7.96 -0.60 4.72
CA LYS A 215 8.86 -1.74 4.86
C LYS A 215 10.23 -1.27 5.32
N GLY A 216 10.79 -1.90 6.34
CA GLY A 216 12.12 -1.57 6.84
C GLY A 216 12.20 -1.47 8.37
N GLU A 217 13.15 -0.70 8.87
CA GLU A 217 13.31 -0.36 10.27
C GLU A 217 12.96 1.11 10.52
N TYR A 218 12.18 1.37 11.56
CA TYR A 218 11.87 2.73 12.00
C TYR A 218 11.89 2.80 13.52
N LYS A 219 12.77 3.64 14.07
CA LYS A 219 12.96 3.83 15.52
C LYS A 219 13.27 2.54 16.28
N GLY A 220 14.09 1.65 15.70
CA GLY A 220 14.48 0.38 16.32
C GLY A 220 13.45 -0.74 16.18
N GLU A 221 12.34 -0.50 15.47
CA GLU A 221 11.32 -1.52 15.21
C GLU A 221 11.27 -1.87 13.73
N ILE A 222 11.19 -3.16 13.43
CA ILE A 222 10.91 -3.62 12.07
C ILE A 222 9.46 -3.38 11.75
N ILE A 223 9.24 -2.60 10.70
CA ILE A 223 7.94 -2.32 10.13
C ILE A 223 7.82 -3.05 8.80
N ASN A 224 6.76 -3.84 8.69
CA ASN A 224 6.29 -4.36 7.41
C ASN A 224 4.76 -4.32 7.50
N LYS A 225 4.19 -3.23 7.01
CA LYS A 225 2.77 -2.90 7.14
C LYS A 225 2.24 -2.40 5.82
N GLU A 226 1.01 -2.79 5.53
CA GLU A 226 0.27 -2.32 4.38
C GLU A 226 -1.14 -1.91 4.80
N GLU A 227 -1.69 -0.92 4.12
CA GLU A 227 -3.05 -0.42 4.34
C GLU A 227 -3.63 0.02 3.00
N ALA A 228 -4.72 -0.64 2.60
CA ALA A 228 -5.49 -0.32 1.41
C ALA A 228 -6.82 0.30 1.83
N LEU A 229 -7.17 1.43 1.20
CA LEU A 229 -8.37 2.20 1.45
C LEU A 229 -9.13 2.36 0.15
N GLU A 230 -10.43 2.08 0.16
CA GLU A 230 -11.33 2.42 -0.95
C GLU A 230 -12.30 3.52 -0.53
N PHE A 231 -12.60 4.47 -1.40
CA PHE A 231 -13.61 5.50 -1.13
C PHE A 231 -14.38 5.86 -2.38
N SER A 232 -15.64 6.27 -2.20
CA SER A 232 -16.49 6.68 -3.32
C SER A 232 -15.92 7.93 -3.99
N SER A 233 -15.75 7.87 -5.32
CA SER A 233 -15.39 9.01 -6.16
C SER A 233 -16.64 9.75 -6.67
N VAL A 234 -17.83 9.41 -6.18
CA VAL A 234 -19.12 10.01 -6.55
C VAL A 234 -19.92 10.42 -5.32
N SER A 235 -20.72 11.49 -5.47
CA SER A 235 -21.61 12.06 -4.46
C SER A 235 -22.74 11.12 -4.04
#